data_AF-A0A829YN32-F1
#
_entry.id   AF-A0A829YN32-F1
#
_cell.length_a   1.000
_cell.length_b   1.000
_cell.length_c   1.000
_cell.angle_alpha   90.00
_cell.angle_beta   90.00
_cell.angle_gamma   90.00
#
_symmetry.space_group_name_H-M   'P 1'
#
loop_
_entity.id
_entity.type
_entity.pdbx_description
1 polymer ?
#
loop_
_entity_poly.entity_id
_entity_poly.type
_entity_poly.pdbx_seq_one_letter_code
_entity_poly.pdbx_strand_id
1 'polypeptide(L)'
;MALSARESPVGEDLNYYGEVSIQFCGGGAPLLLSISDGAFRRLHEELQEDLAFVMVQSLANQTVVIRSGAIADLYFSSEAYDDCGPEGEVFRDYPDHVSIQMPDTRDWEIVEALAADGIGLEDFDPVDVQRVTERVMITDEQYEKLVADGRIKPEDLESEREKNQKETDLIFALANRTTYQLSSGNRRSVYVDGPERLYRAFSELIDLDGGQSADGMIVLAAEGWHRTIVINKRALDYVMLPTHQYIQGKTEANSEDLEALEAAATPARTRLRGVLQRAPDDP
;
A
#
# COMPACT_ATOMS: atom_id res chain seq x y z
N MET A 1 -12.75 -9.66 24.80
CA MET A 1 -11.54 -8.80 24.69
C MET A 1 -11.84 -7.80 23.61
N ALA A 2 -11.58 -6.52 23.89
CA ALA A 2 -12.04 -5.41 23.09
C ALA A 2 -11.25 -5.31 21.77
N LEU A 3 -11.97 -5.20 20.66
CA LEU A 3 -11.46 -4.71 19.38
C LEU A 3 -11.01 -3.27 19.59
N SER A 4 -9.70 -3.04 19.70
CA SER A 4 -9.15 -1.68 19.68
C SER A 4 -8.76 -1.39 18.25
N ALA A 5 -9.68 -0.82 17.47
CA ALA A 5 -9.29 -0.05 16.29
C ALA A 5 -8.34 1.06 16.81
N ARG A 6 -7.03 0.90 16.56
CA ARG A 6 -6.03 1.91 16.91
C ARG A 6 -6.19 3.10 15.95
N GLU A 7 -7.21 3.92 16.17
CA GLU A 7 -7.37 5.20 15.48
C GLU A 7 -6.21 6.11 15.92
N SER A 8 -5.30 6.39 15.00
CA SER A 8 -4.28 7.42 15.20
C SER A 8 -4.94 8.79 15.06
N PRO A 9 -4.54 9.80 15.85
CA PRO A 9 -5.16 11.12 15.78
C PRO A 9 -5.03 11.69 14.36
N VAL A 10 -6.14 12.21 13.84
CA VAL A 10 -6.27 12.77 12.49
C VAL A 10 -5.20 13.86 12.28
N GLY A 11 -4.10 13.49 11.62
CA GLY A 11 -2.96 14.38 11.33
C GLY A 11 -1.58 13.72 11.47
N GLU A 12 -1.37 12.81 12.42
CA GLU A 12 -0.05 12.16 12.62
C GLU A 12 0.35 11.29 11.42
N ASP A 13 -0.62 10.74 10.71
CA ASP A 13 -0.38 9.88 9.54
C ASP A 13 0.03 10.64 8.28
N LEU A 14 -0.04 11.97 8.31
CA LEU A 14 0.29 12.85 7.18
C LEU A 14 1.58 13.65 7.39
N ASN A 15 2.05 13.77 8.64
CA ASN A 15 3.27 14.50 8.96
C ASN A 15 4.48 13.63 8.64
N TYR A 16 5.35 14.09 7.74
CA TYR A 16 6.57 13.40 7.39
C TYR A 16 7.51 13.33 8.61
N TYR A 17 7.88 12.12 9.01
CA TYR A 17 8.85 11.90 10.09
C TYR A 17 10.28 11.86 9.54
N GLY A 18 10.45 11.25 8.37
CA GLY A 18 11.72 10.85 7.81
C GLY A 18 11.65 9.45 7.18
N GLU A 19 12.74 8.71 7.26
CA GLU A 19 12.90 7.42 6.60
C GLU A 19 13.08 6.28 7.62
N VAL A 20 12.59 5.09 7.27
CA VAL A 20 12.97 3.83 7.93
C VAL A 20 13.68 2.93 6.95
N SER A 21 14.88 2.48 7.33
CA SER A 21 15.65 1.47 6.60
C SER A 21 15.57 0.12 7.31
N ILE A 22 15.38 -0.95 6.55
CA ILE A 22 15.14 -2.30 7.08
C ILE A 22 16.03 -3.28 6.34
N GLN A 23 16.90 -3.94 7.10
CA GLN A 23 17.83 -4.95 6.62
C GLN A 23 17.31 -6.35 6.99
N PHE A 24 17.49 -7.33 6.10
CA PHE A 24 16.97 -8.69 6.29
C PHE A 24 18.07 -9.73 6.52
N CYS A 25 17.82 -10.69 7.41
CA CYS A 25 18.77 -11.76 7.76
C CYS A 25 19.14 -12.67 6.57
N GLY A 26 18.24 -12.79 5.58
CA GLY A 26 18.36 -13.72 4.45
C GLY A 26 19.21 -13.25 3.27
N GLY A 27 19.82 -12.05 3.35
CA GLY A 27 20.51 -11.43 2.22
C GLY A 27 19.58 -10.96 1.11
N GLY A 28 18.29 -10.82 1.40
CA GLY A 28 17.33 -10.16 0.52
C GLY A 28 17.59 -8.65 0.43
N ALA A 29 17.03 -8.01 -0.59
CA ALA A 29 17.18 -6.57 -0.78
C ALA A 29 16.56 -5.81 0.41
N PRO A 30 17.22 -4.74 0.88
CA PRO A 30 16.71 -3.95 1.99
C PRO A 30 15.53 -3.05 1.54
N LEU A 31 14.76 -2.58 2.52
CA LEU A 31 13.69 -1.61 2.30
C LEU A 31 14.10 -0.24 2.83
N LEU A 32 13.67 0.80 2.13
CA LEU A 32 13.73 2.19 2.58
C LEU A 32 12.37 2.83 2.30
N LEU A 33 11.70 3.26 3.36
CA LEU A 33 10.34 3.78 3.29
C LEU A 33 10.28 5.18 3.91
N SER A 34 9.72 6.13 3.17
CA SER A 34 9.34 7.44 3.69
C SER A 34 8.11 7.28 4.55
N ILE A 35 8.20 7.59 5.84
CA ILE A 35 7.15 7.32 6.82
C ILE A 35 6.67 8.59 7.50
N SER A 36 5.45 8.52 8.02
CA SER A 36 4.88 9.56 8.86
C SER A 36 5.19 9.36 10.35
N ASP A 37 4.96 10.39 11.16
CA ASP A 37 5.05 10.30 12.63
C ASP A 37 4.17 9.17 13.19
N GLY A 38 2.96 9.02 12.64
CA GLY A 38 2.03 7.95 13.00
C GLY A 38 2.57 6.57 12.65
N ALA A 39 3.16 6.42 11.45
CA ALA A 39 3.79 5.17 11.03
C ALA A 39 5.03 4.82 11.88
N PHE A 40 5.86 5.81 12.23
CA PHE A 40 6.98 5.64 13.15
C PHE A 40 6.48 5.12 14.50
N ARG A 41 5.51 5.79 15.12
CA ARG A 41 5.00 5.42 16.45
C ARG A 41 4.43 4.00 16.46
N ARG A 42 3.60 3.65 15.47
CA ARG A 42 3.03 2.29 15.35
C ARG A 42 4.11 1.24 15.20
N LEU A 43 5.03 1.41 14.26
CA LEU A 43 6.09 0.43 14.02
C LEU A 43 6.99 0.28 15.25
N HIS A 44 7.35 1.39 15.90
CA HIS A 44 8.16 1.38 17.11
C HIS A 44 7.46 0.64 18.27
N GLU A 45 6.14 0.79 18.43
CA GLU A 45 5.34 0.03 19.40
C GLU A 45 5.25 -1.46 19.01
N GLU A 46 4.93 -1.78 17.75
CA GLU A 46 4.82 -3.16 17.24
C GLU A 46 6.11 -3.97 17.37
N LEU A 47 7.28 -3.33 17.17
CA LEU A 47 8.59 -3.98 17.34
C LEU A 47 8.91 -4.35 18.80
N GLN A 48 8.21 -3.75 19.77
CA GLN A 48 8.34 -4.12 21.19
C GLN A 48 7.37 -5.24 21.57
N GLU A 49 6.40 -5.55 20.72
CA GLU A 49 5.47 -6.65 20.87
C GLU A 49 6.03 -7.94 20.22
N ASP A 50 5.64 -9.11 20.71
CA ASP A 50 6.07 -10.42 20.15
C ASP A 50 5.18 -10.82 18.96
N LEU A 51 5.05 -9.91 17.98
CA LEU A 51 4.23 -10.12 16.79
C LEU A 51 5.00 -10.90 15.73
N ALA A 52 4.32 -11.84 15.05
CA ALA A 52 4.91 -12.59 13.94
C ALA A 52 5.19 -11.69 12.72
N PHE A 53 4.35 -10.69 12.53
CA PHE A 53 4.45 -9.69 11.48
C PHE A 53 4.22 -8.29 12.05
N VAL A 54 4.97 -7.33 11.53
CA VAL A 54 4.78 -5.88 11.75
C VAL A 54 4.38 -5.21 10.45
N MET A 55 3.76 -4.05 10.54
CA MET A 55 3.25 -3.32 9.38
C MET A 55 3.79 -1.90 9.33
N VAL A 56 4.12 -1.45 8.12
CA VAL A 56 4.55 -0.07 7.84
C VAL A 56 3.78 0.46 6.65
N GLN A 57 3.13 1.61 6.83
CA GLN A 57 2.57 2.40 5.74
C GLN A 57 3.53 3.52 5.39
N SER A 58 3.94 3.58 4.12
CA SER A 58 4.75 4.68 3.59
C SER A 58 3.86 5.81 3.07
N LEU A 59 4.46 6.98 2.89
CA LEU A 59 3.85 8.14 2.22
C LEU A 59 3.80 7.98 0.69
N ALA A 60 4.35 6.88 0.16
CA ALA A 60 4.44 6.55 -1.25
C ALA A 60 3.52 5.36 -1.64
N ASN A 61 2.37 5.23 -0.97
CA ASN A 61 1.35 4.19 -1.26
C ASN A 61 1.85 2.75 -1.11
N GLN A 62 2.72 2.51 -0.13
CA GLN A 62 3.17 1.17 0.20
C GLN A 62 2.63 0.77 1.57
N THR A 63 1.81 -0.28 1.62
CA THR A 63 1.53 -1.01 2.85
C THR A 63 2.45 -2.23 2.87
N VAL A 64 3.45 -2.19 3.73
CA VAL A 64 4.47 -3.24 3.84
C VAL A 64 4.22 -4.07 5.08
N VAL A 65 4.00 -5.37 4.88
CA VAL A 65 3.90 -6.38 5.94
C VAL A 65 5.23 -7.11 6.02
N ILE A 66 5.87 -7.07 7.18
CA ILE A 66 7.23 -7.57 7.39
C ILE A 66 7.20 -8.69 8.41
N ARG A 67 7.84 -9.82 8.11
CA ARG A 67 8.01 -10.87 9.12
C ARG A 67 9.05 -10.41 10.14
N SER A 68 8.65 -10.24 11.40
CA SER A 68 9.53 -9.69 12.46
C SER A 68 10.83 -10.48 12.59
N GLY A 69 10.75 -11.82 12.56
CA GLY A 69 11.91 -12.70 12.62
C GLY A 69 12.79 -12.75 11.35
N ALA A 70 12.47 -11.98 10.31
CA ALA A 70 13.31 -11.78 9.14
C ALA A 70 14.19 -10.52 9.25
N ILE A 71 13.83 -9.58 10.14
CA ILE A 71 14.54 -8.32 10.33
C ILE A 71 15.90 -8.60 10.98
N ALA A 72 16.97 -8.17 10.34
CA ALA A 72 18.33 -8.17 10.88
C ALA A 72 18.62 -6.89 11.65
N ASP A 73 18.23 -5.75 11.06
CA ASP A 73 18.40 -4.42 11.63
C ASP A 73 17.30 -3.49 11.09
N LEU A 74 16.93 -2.50 11.89
CA LEU A 74 15.96 -1.47 11.53
C LEU A 74 16.42 -0.12 12.09
N TYR A 75 16.58 0.85 11.20
CA TYR A 75 17.12 2.16 11.55
C TYR A 75 16.16 3.27 11.09
N PHE A 76 15.68 4.04 12.06
CA PHE A 76 14.89 5.24 11.84
C PHE A 76 15.80 6.45 11.67
N SER A 77 15.53 7.25 10.66
CA SER A 77 16.21 8.51 10.39
C SER A 77 15.15 9.60 10.32
N SER A 78 15.18 10.55 11.25
CA SER A 78 14.21 11.65 11.27
C SER A 78 14.70 12.84 10.44
N GLU A 79 13.78 13.54 9.78
CA GLU A 79 14.06 14.79 9.05
C GLU A 79 14.64 15.90 9.94
N ALA A 80 14.48 15.79 11.27
CA ALA A 80 15.05 16.73 12.23
C ALA A 80 16.58 16.70 12.27
N TYR A 81 17.22 15.74 11.58
CA TYR A 81 18.66 15.67 11.38
C TYR A 81 19.01 16.00 9.91
N ASP A 82 19.97 16.90 9.71
CA ASP A 82 20.39 17.37 8.38
C ASP A 82 20.96 16.25 7.47
N ASP A 83 21.40 15.14 8.05
CA ASP A 83 21.96 13.96 7.34
C ASP A 83 20.93 12.82 7.21
N CYS A 84 19.63 13.14 7.10
CA CYS A 84 18.58 12.14 7.00
C CYS A 84 18.55 11.45 5.62
N GLY A 85 18.44 10.12 5.65
CA GLY A 85 18.34 9.29 4.45
C GLY A 85 19.69 8.69 4.00
N PRO A 86 19.69 7.78 3.02
CA PRO A 86 20.92 7.16 2.56
C PRO A 86 21.81 8.17 1.83
N GLU A 87 23.08 8.26 2.21
CA GLU A 87 24.05 9.10 1.50
C GLU A 87 24.40 8.52 0.12
N GLY A 88 24.28 9.31 -0.95
CA GLY A 88 24.91 9.02 -2.25
C GLY A 88 24.43 7.75 -2.97
N GLU A 89 25.36 6.87 -3.36
CA GLU A 89 25.12 5.68 -4.22
C GLU A 89 24.17 4.63 -3.59
N VAL A 90 23.82 4.80 -2.31
CA VAL A 90 23.01 3.85 -1.53
C VAL A 90 21.54 3.80 -2.03
N PHE A 91 21.05 4.80 -2.77
CA PHE A 91 19.76 4.68 -3.47
C PHE A 91 19.73 3.52 -4.49
N ARG A 92 20.89 3.07 -5.01
CA ARG A 92 20.95 1.86 -5.86
C ARG A 92 20.66 0.58 -5.09
N ASP A 93 20.86 0.58 -3.78
CA ASP A 93 20.63 -0.57 -2.91
C ASP A 93 19.16 -0.71 -2.49
N TYR A 94 18.33 0.31 -2.75
CA TYR A 94 16.90 0.35 -2.41
C TYR A 94 16.03 0.39 -3.67
N PRO A 95 15.76 -0.77 -4.32
CA PRO A 95 15.12 -0.82 -5.63
C PRO A 95 13.66 -0.34 -5.66
N ASP A 96 13.04 -0.17 -4.48
CA ASP A 96 11.62 0.18 -4.32
C ASP A 96 11.41 1.57 -3.70
N HIS A 97 12.49 2.32 -3.46
CA HIS A 97 12.38 3.67 -2.92
C HIS A 97 11.96 4.65 -4.01
N VAL A 98 10.97 5.46 -3.70
CA VAL A 98 10.59 6.66 -4.47
C VAL A 98 10.52 7.84 -3.52
N SER A 99 10.94 9.01 -3.98
CA SER A 99 10.93 10.22 -3.16
C SER A 99 9.58 10.96 -3.19
N ILE A 100 8.61 10.47 -3.96
CA ILE A 100 7.29 11.07 -4.06
C ILE A 100 6.46 10.79 -2.80
N GLN A 101 5.86 11.84 -2.25
CA GLN A 101 4.97 11.76 -1.09
C GLN A 101 3.59 12.25 -1.50
N MET A 102 2.64 11.31 -1.58
CA MET A 102 1.24 11.57 -1.93
C MET A 102 0.36 10.76 -0.99
N PRO A 103 0.11 11.24 0.24
CA PRO A 103 -0.63 10.44 1.22
C PRO A 103 -2.12 10.26 0.87
N ASP A 104 -2.65 11.06 -0.06
CA ASP A 104 -4.04 10.92 -0.52
C ASP A 104 -4.17 9.70 -1.45
N THR A 105 -5.01 8.73 -1.06
CA THR A 105 -5.27 7.53 -1.87
C THR A 105 -5.89 7.86 -3.23
N ARG A 106 -6.66 8.96 -3.33
CA ARG A 106 -7.29 9.37 -4.58
C ARG A 106 -6.27 9.79 -5.63
N ASP A 107 -5.14 10.36 -5.22
CA ASP A 107 -4.03 10.66 -6.13
C ASP A 107 -3.45 9.37 -6.72
N TRP A 108 -3.35 8.30 -5.93
CA TRP A 108 -2.82 7.03 -6.40
C TRP A 108 -3.76 6.27 -7.33
N GLU A 109 -5.07 6.45 -7.21
CA GLU A 109 -6.03 5.95 -8.20
C GLU A 109 -5.82 6.65 -9.57
N ILE A 110 -5.45 7.94 -9.57
CA ILE A 110 -5.05 8.63 -10.81
C ILE A 110 -3.74 8.04 -11.35
N VAL A 111 -2.76 7.77 -10.50
CA VAL A 111 -1.50 7.12 -10.91
C VAL A 111 -1.76 5.74 -11.52
N GLU A 112 -2.64 4.95 -10.92
CA GLU A 112 -3.05 3.65 -11.47
C GLU A 112 -3.69 3.79 -12.85
N ALA A 113 -4.60 4.75 -13.03
CA ALA A 113 -5.23 5.02 -14.32
C ALA A 113 -4.21 5.51 -15.38
N LEU A 114 -3.24 6.35 -14.99
CA LEU A 114 -2.13 6.76 -15.86
C LEU A 114 -1.28 5.56 -16.29
N ALA A 115 -0.99 4.63 -15.38
CA ALA A 115 -0.27 3.40 -15.68
C ALA A 115 -1.04 2.44 -16.63
N ALA A 116 -2.36 2.62 -16.72
CA ALA A 116 -3.26 1.87 -17.62
C ALA A 116 -3.60 2.66 -18.90
N ASP A 117 -2.65 3.43 -19.43
CA ASP A 117 -2.81 4.26 -20.63
C ASP A 117 -3.96 5.28 -20.55
N GLY A 118 -4.28 5.73 -19.33
CA GLY A 118 -5.31 6.73 -19.06
C GLY A 118 -6.74 6.19 -18.97
N ILE A 119 -6.92 4.87 -18.97
CA ILE A 119 -8.24 4.25 -18.76
C ILE A 119 -8.74 4.56 -17.34
N GLY A 120 -9.93 5.16 -17.21
CA GLY A 120 -10.54 5.52 -15.93
C GLY A 120 -10.28 6.96 -15.48
N LEU A 121 -9.46 7.73 -16.22
CA LEU A 121 -9.22 9.14 -15.88
C LEU A 121 -10.47 10.02 -16.03
N GLU A 122 -11.48 9.58 -16.78
CA GLU A 122 -12.76 10.26 -16.92
C GLU A 122 -13.55 10.42 -15.62
N ASP A 123 -13.22 9.63 -14.58
CA ASP A 123 -13.87 9.67 -13.27
C ASP A 123 -13.28 10.74 -12.32
N PHE A 124 -12.29 11.50 -12.77
CA PHE A 124 -11.56 12.48 -11.96
C PHE A 124 -11.69 13.91 -12.50
N ASP A 125 -11.52 14.90 -11.62
CA ASP A 125 -11.46 16.29 -12.04
C ASP A 125 -10.18 16.52 -12.87
N PRO A 126 -10.25 17.17 -14.05
CA PRO A 126 -9.09 17.47 -14.87
C PRO A 126 -7.97 18.22 -14.13
N VAL A 127 -8.31 19.04 -13.13
CA VAL A 127 -7.32 19.77 -12.32
C VAL A 127 -6.50 18.81 -11.46
N ASP A 128 -7.14 17.79 -10.88
CA ASP A 128 -6.43 16.76 -10.09
C ASP A 128 -5.57 15.87 -10.98
N VAL A 129 -6.10 15.47 -12.13
CA VAL A 129 -5.35 14.68 -13.12
C VAL A 129 -4.10 15.43 -13.56
N GLN A 130 -4.21 16.72 -13.87
CA GLN A 130 -3.07 17.54 -14.24
C GLN A 130 -2.04 17.63 -13.09
N ARG A 131 -2.51 17.92 -11.87
CA ARG A 131 -1.64 18.03 -10.68
C ARG A 131 -0.86 16.74 -10.40
N VAL A 132 -1.49 15.57 -10.52
CA VAL A 132 -0.82 14.27 -10.31
C VAL A 132 0.12 13.95 -11.47
N THR A 133 -0.30 14.20 -12.71
CA THR A 133 0.54 13.98 -13.90
C THR A 133 1.84 14.76 -13.82
N GLU A 134 1.78 16.05 -13.46
CA GLU A 134 2.96 16.92 -13.32
C GLU A 134 3.89 16.51 -12.16
N ARG A 135 3.40 15.73 -11.20
CA ARG A 135 4.21 15.19 -10.09
C ARG A 135 4.89 13.86 -10.44
N VAL A 136 4.24 13.03 -11.27
CA VAL A 136 4.68 11.67 -11.57
C VAL A 136 5.52 11.60 -12.84
N MET A 137 5.31 12.51 -13.79
CA MET A 137 5.95 12.47 -15.10
C MET A 137 6.48 13.84 -15.50
N ILE A 138 7.58 13.84 -16.26
CA ILE A 138 8.06 15.04 -16.95
C ILE A 138 7.60 14.99 -18.41
N THR A 139 6.85 16.00 -18.84
CA THR A 139 6.37 16.11 -20.23
C THR A 139 7.48 16.58 -21.17
N ASP A 140 7.33 16.32 -22.47
CA ASP A 140 8.27 16.80 -23.48
C ASP A 140 8.45 18.33 -23.44
N GLU A 141 7.37 19.07 -23.21
CA GLU A 141 7.39 20.54 -23.08
C GLU A 141 8.18 20.99 -21.83
N GLN A 142 8.10 20.23 -20.74
CA GLN A 142 8.91 20.48 -19.55
C GLN A 142 10.39 20.18 -19.81
N TYR A 143 10.73 19.12 -20.55
CA TYR A 143 12.10 18.87 -20.98
C TYR A 143 12.65 20.00 -21.85
N GLU A 144 11.88 20.48 -22.82
CA GLU A 144 12.27 21.63 -23.66
C GLU A 144 12.59 22.85 -22.81
N LYS A 145 11.76 23.13 -21.79
CA LYS A 145 12.00 24.22 -20.85
C LYS A 145 13.25 24.00 -19.99
N LEU A 146 13.48 22.79 -19.49
CA LEU A 146 14.67 22.46 -18.69
C LEU A 146 15.97 22.62 -19.50
N VAL A 147 15.93 22.31 -20.81
CA VAL A 147 17.06 22.55 -21.72
C VAL A 147 17.21 24.04 -22.02
N ALA A 148 16.13 24.76 -22.31
CA ALA A 148 16.16 26.20 -22.57
C ALA A 148 16.69 27.01 -21.38
N ASP A 149 16.32 26.60 -20.16
CA ASP A 149 16.78 27.20 -18.90
C ASP A 149 18.21 26.77 -18.52
N GLY A 150 18.84 25.88 -19.29
CA GLY A 150 20.19 25.38 -19.05
C GLY A 150 20.32 24.47 -17.83
N ARG A 151 19.20 23.95 -17.31
CA ARG A 151 19.18 23.00 -16.17
C ARG A 151 19.56 21.58 -16.60
N ILE A 152 19.30 21.23 -17.85
CA ILE A 152 19.75 20.00 -18.51
C ILE A 152 20.55 20.41 -19.74
N LYS A 153 21.72 19.80 -19.95
CA LYS A 153 22.49 20.01 -21.18
C LYS A 153 21.86 19.19 -22.31
N PRO A 154 21.84 19.70 -23.55
CA PRO A 154 21.30 18.93 -24.69
C PRO A 154 21.92 17.54 -24.85
N GLU A 155 23.22 17.40 -24.57
CA GLU A 155 23.92 16.10 -24.63
C GLU A 155 23.47 15.09 -23.54
N ASP A 156 22.96 15.57 -22.41
CA ASP A 156 22.54 14.73 -21.28
C ASP A 156 21.04 14.38 -21.34
N LEU A 157 20.27 15.03 -22.22
CA LEU A 157 18.80 14.95 -22.29
C LEU A 157 18.27 13.52 -22.35
N GLU A 158 18.84 12.67 -23.19
CA GLU A 158 18.35 11.29 -23.35
C GLU A 158 18.62 10.46 -22.09
N SER A 159 19.77 10.67 -21.45
CA SER A 159 20.10 9.98 -20.20
C SER A 159 19.19 10.42 -19.04
N GLU A 160 18.80 11.69 -19.00
CA GLU A 160 17.82 12.20 -18.02
C GLU A 160 16.43 11.66 -18.30
N ARG A 161 16.01 11.57 -19.57
CA ARG A 161 14.76 10.91 -19.97
C ARG A 161 14.70 9.46 -19.51
N GLU A 162 15.77 8.68 -19.72
CA GLU A 162 15.83 7.30 -19.25
C GLU A 162 15.77 7.17 -17.73
N LYS A 163 16.39 8.08 -16.98
CA LYS A 163 16.32 8.07 -15.50
C LYS A 163 14.92 8.38 -15.02
N ASN A 164 14.30 9.43 -15.55
CA ASN A 164 12.96 9.84 -15.15
C ASN A 164 11.92 8.80 -15.57
N GLN A 165 12.07 8.16 -16.74
CA GLN A 165 11.19 7.06 -17.14
C GLN A 165 11.27 5.89 -16.15
N LYS A 166 12.46 5.52 -15.68
CA LYS A 166 12.61 4.46 -14.67
C LYS A 166 11.94 4.83 -13.34
N GLU A 167 12.01 6.09 -12.95
CA GLU A 167 11.31 6.58 -11.76
C GLU A 167 9.78 6.55 -11.95
N THR A 168 9.28 7.01 -13.09
CA THR A 168 7.86 6.90 -13.47
C THR A 168 7.39 5.44 -13.46
N ASP A 169 8.16 4.53 -14.07
CA ASP A 169 7.85 3.10 -14.11
C ASP A 169 7.77 2.50 -12.70
N LEU A 170 8.63 2.96 -11.79
CA LEU A 170 8.61 2.54 -10.39
C LEU A 170 7.36 3.07 -9.68
N ILE A 171 7.00 4.35 -9.86
CA ILE A 171 5.79 4.94 -9.30
C ILE A 171 4.54 4.20 -9.80
N PHE A 172 4.47 3.89 -11.10
CA PHE A 172 3.39 3.07 -11.66
C PHE A 172 3.36 1.66 -11.08
N ALA A 173 4.52 1.04 -10.87
CA ALA A 173 4.60 -0.26 -10.22
C ALA A 173 4.11 -0.23 -8.76
N LEU A 174 4.33 0.86 -8.02
CA LEU A 174 3.80 1.04 -6.67
C LEU A 174 2.27 1.22 -6.66
N ALA A 175 1.70 1.74 -7.74
CA ALA A 175 0.24 1.84 -7.88
C ALA A 175 -0.41 0.49 -8.18
N ASN A 176 0.21 -0.36 -9.02
CA ASN A 176 -0.49 -1.53 -9.58
C ASN A 176 0.10 -2.91 -9.23
N ARG A 177 1.29 -3.00 -8.61
CA ARG A 177 1.92 -4.29 -8.32
C ARG A 177 2.02 -4.57 -6.83
N THR A 178 1.70 -5.82 -6.50
CA THR A 178 2.09 -6.44 -5.22
C THR A 178 3.46 -7.06 -5.35
N THR A 179 4.36 -6.71 -4.45
CA THR A 179 5.73 -7.24 -4.41
C THR A 179 5.92 -8.06 -3.15
N TYR A 180 6.60 -9.20 -3.26
CA TYR A 180 7.07 -9.93 -2.08
C TYR A 180 8.49 -10.42 -2.25
N GLN A 181 9.18 -10.52 -1.11
CA GLN A 181 10.53 -11.08 -1.01
C GLN A 181 10.54 -12.24 -0.05
N LEU A 182 11.21 -13.32 -0.46
CA LEU A 182 11.50 -14.46 0.40
C LEU A 182 12.89 -14.31 1.02
N SER A 183 13.10 -14.90 2.19
CA SER A 183 14.39 -14.93 2.91
C SER A 183 15.51 -15.66 2.15
N SER A 184 15.24 -16.20 0.97
CA SER A 184 16.27 -16.66 0.04
C SER A 184 16.79 -15.55 -0.89
N GLY A 185 16.33 -14.31 -0.71
CA GLY A 185 16.55 -13.18 -1.62
C GLY A 185 15.70 -13.22 -2.90
N ASN A 186 14.85 -14.23 -3.07
CA ASN A 186 13.97 -14.31 -4.25
C ASN A 186 12.85 -13.29 -4.11
N ARG A 187 12.80 -12.35 -5.06
CA ARG A 187 11.80 -11.29 -5.13
C ARG A 187 10.89 -11.50 -6.33
N ARG A 188 9.59 -11.28 -6.15
CA ARG A 188 8.61 -11.28 -7.24
C ARG A 188 7.67 -10.10 -7.10
N SER A 189 7.27 -9.56 -8.25
CA SER A 189 6.30 -8.50 -8.36
C SER A 189 5.19 -8.96 -9.30
N VAL A 190 3.94 -8.84 -8.89
CA VAL A 190 2.78 -9.42 -9.58
C VAL A 190 1.59 -8.47 -9.54
N TYR A 191 0.81 -8.47 -10.62
CA TYR A 191 -0.46 -7.77 -10.67
C TYR A 191 -1.56 -8.65 -10.05
N VAL A 192 -2.29 -8.08 -9.10
CA VAL A 192 -3.43 -8.73 -8.44
C VAL A 192 -4.68 -8.06 -8.98
N ASP A 193 -5.48 -8.84 -9.69
CA ASP A 193 -6.69 -8.33 -10.31
C ASP A 193 -7.79 -8.17 -9.25
N GLY A 194 -8.12 -6.93 -8.90
CA GLY A 194 -9.22 -6.59 -7.98
C GLY A 194 -8.79 -6.29 -6.53
N PRO A 195 -9.10 -5.08 -6.02
CA PRO A 195 -8.88 -4.67 -4.62
C PRO A 195 -9.39 -5.67 -3.56
N GLU A 196 -10.60 -6.20 -3.71
CA GLU A 196 -11.19 -7.21 -2.82
C GLU A 196 -10.29 -8.44 -2.62
N ARG A 197 -9.64 -8.92 -3.70
CA ARG A 197 -8.78 -10.11 -3.64
C ARG A 197 -7.49 -9.82 -2.89
N LEU A 198 -6.94 -8.62 -3.09
CA LEU A 198 -5.77 -8.15 -2.35
C LEU A 198 -6.10 -8.09 -0.85
N TYR A 199 -7.22 -7.45 -0.49
CA TYR A 199 -7.67 -7.37 0.89
C TYR A 199 -7.85 -8.75 1.52
N ARG A 200 -8.61 -9.66 0.89
CA ARG A 200 -8.84 -11.01 1.43
C ARG A 200 -7.58 -11.84 1.64
N ALA A 201 -6.57 -11.66 0.79
CA ALA A 201 -5.31 -12.40 0.91
C ALA A 201 -4.45 -11.93 2.10
N PHE A 202 -4.58 -10.67 2.52
CA PHE A 202 -3.68 -10.04 3.48
C PHE A 202 -4.35 -9.48 4.75
N SER A 203 -5.68 -9.45 4.83
CA SER A 203 -6.43 -8.90 5.97
C SER A 203 -6.10 -9.59 7.29
N GLU A 204 -5.85 -10.90 7.29
CA GLU A 204 -5.41 -11.62 8.49
C GLU A 204 -4.05 -11.15 9.02
N LEU A 205 -3.18 -10.64 8.14
CA LEU A 205 -1.85 -10.17 8.51
C LEU A 205 -1.84 -8.70 8.91
N ILE A 206 -2.75 -7.89 8.34
CA ILE A 206 -2.77 -6.44 8.50
C ILE A 206 -3.80 -5.99 9.53
N ASP A 207 -5.02 -6.52 9.50
CA ASP A 207 -6.15 -6.03 10.30
C ASP A 207 -6.44 -6.87 11.55
N LEU A 208 -5.85 -8.07 11.67
CA LEU A 208 -6.07 -8.99 12.81
C LEU A 208 -4.76 -9.21 13.60
N ASP A 209 -4.34 -8.19 14.37
CA ASP A 209 -3.22 -8.22 15.33
C ASP A 209 -2.00 -9.04 14.88
N GLY A 210 -1.50 -8.76 13.67
CA GLY A 210 -0.27 -9.37 13.13
C GLY A 210 -0.35 -10.87 12.80
N GLY A 211 -1.56 -11.43 12.73
CA GLY A 211 -1.81 -12.84 12.44
C GLY A 211 -1.24 -13.75 13.53
N GLN A 212 -2.09 -14.32 14.38
CA GLN A 212 -1.67 -15.15 15.52
C GLN A 212 -0.83 -16.39 15.16
N SER A 213 -0.56 -16.67 13.88
CA SER A 213 0.47 -17.63 13.52
C SER A 213 1.24 -17.25 12.25
N ALA A 214 2.57 -17.35 12.34
CA ALA A 214 3.45 -17.48 11.18
C ALA A 214 3.21 -18.78 10.38
N ASP A 215 2.36 -19.67 10.90
CA ASP A 215 2.00 -20.93 10.26
C ASP A 215 0.89 -20.69 9.23
N GLY A 216 1.15 -21.10 8.00
CA GLY A 216 0.18 -21.04 6.92
C GLY A 216 0.78 -20.59 5.60
N MET A 217 -0.08 -20.59 4.59
CA MET A 217 0.24 -20.13 3.26
C MET A 217 -0.64 -18.93 2.92
N ILE A 218 -0.06 -17.92 2.29
CA ILE A 218 -0.83 -16.87 1.61
C ILE A 218 -1.12 -17.38 0.21
N VAL A 219 -2.38 -17.32 -0.22
CA VAL A 219 -2.79 -17.70 -1.57
C VAL A 219 -3.22 -16.44 -2.31
N LEU A 220 -2.56 -16.18 -3.44
CA LEU A 220 -2.81 -15.01 -4.27
C LEU A 220 -3.16 -15.47 -5.69
N ALA A 221 -4.34 -15.07 -6.16
CA ALA A 221 -4.70 -15.16 -7.56
C ALA A 221 -4.18 -13.92 -8.28
N ALA A 222 -3.23 -14.11 -9.18
CA ALA A 222 -2.57 -13.03 -9.93
C ALA A 222 -2.92 -13.13 -11.43
N GLU A 223 -2.80 -12.00 -12.12
CA GLU A 223 -3.02 -11.89 -13.58
C GLU A 223 -4.37 -12.51 -14.01
N GLY A 224 -5.49 -12.06 -13.42
CA GLY A 224 -6.82 -12.53 -13.83
C GLY A 224 -7.04 -14.04 -13.68
N TRP A 225 -6.49 -14.65 -12.63
CA TRP A 225 -6.48 -16.10 -12.36
C TRP A 225 -5.58 -16.95 -13.28
N HIS A 226 -4.80 -16.35 -14.16
CA HIS A 226 -3.83 -17.10 -14.97
C HIS A 226 -2.64 -17.61 -14.15
N ARG A 227 -2.40 -17.03 -12.97
CA ARG A 227 -1.35 -17.48 -12.04
C ARG A 227 -1.92 -17.65 -10.64
N THR A 228 -1.60 -18.78 -10.00
CA THR A 228 -1.83 -18.99 -8.57
C THR A 228 -0.49 -19.00 -7.86
N ILE A 229 -0.35 -18.12 -6.87
CA ILE A 229 0.86 -17.96 -6.08
C ILE A 229 0.54 -18.42 -4.67
N VAL A 230 1.40 -19.29 -4.13
CA VAL A 230 1.29 -19.79 -2.76
C VAL A 230 2.57 -19.43 -2.03
N ILE A 231 2.46 -18.60 -1.00
CA ILE A 231 3.60 -18.01 -0.29
C ILE A 231 3.66 -18.58 1.12
N ASN A 232 4.79 -19.19 1.48
CA ASN A 232 5.02 -19.65 2.84
C ASN A 232 5.32 -18.46 3.75
N LYS A 233 4.43 -18.20 4.72
CA LYS A 233 4.56 -17.10 5.69
C LYS A 233 5.90 -17.12 6.43
N ARG A 234 6.44 -18.30 6.76
CA ARG A 234 7.73 -18.46 7.48
C ARG A 234 8.96 -18.12 6.64
N ALA A 235 8.82 -18.13 5.31
CA ALA A 235 9.93 -17.87 4.39
C ALA A 235 9.87 -16.45 3.82
N LEU A 236 8.91 -15.62 4.23
CA LEU A 236 8.80 -14.22 3.82
C LEU A 236 9.83 -13.36 4.55
N ASP A 237 10.39 -12.40 3.83
CA ASP A 237 10.97 -11.20 4.43
C ASP A 237 9.86 -10.16 4.58
N TYR A 238 9.22 -9.81 3.47
CA TYR A 238 8.12 -8.87 3.43
C TYR A 238 7.17 -9.10 2.25
N VAL A 239 5.99 -8.50 2.34
CA VAL A 239 5.08 -8.23 1.22
C VAL A 239 4.73 -6.75 1.22
N MET A 240 4.77 -6.13 0.05
CA MET A 240 4.43 -4.73 -0.20
C MET A 240 3.20 -4.69 -1.12
N LEU A 241 2.17 -4.00 -0.67
CA LEU A 241 0.88 -3.85 -1.34
C LEU A 241 0.67 -2.38 -1.72
N PRO A 242 0.01 -2.09 -2.86
CA PRO A 242 -0.52 -0.74 -3.12
C PRO A 242 -1.54 -0.37 -2.03
N THR A 243 -1.26 0.68 -1.26
CA THR A 243 -2.07 1.07 -0.10
C THR A 243 -3.52 1.40 -0.50
N HIS A 244 -3.72 2.19 -1.57
CA HIS A 244 -5.05 2.59 -2.02
C HIS A 244 -5.89 1.37 -2.45
N GLN A 245 -5.33 0.41 -3.20
CA GLN A 245 -6.03 -0.82 -3.56
C GLN A 245 -6.40 -1.64 -2.32
N TYR A 246 -5.50 -1.74 -1.33
CA TYR A 246 -5.81 -2.46 -0.09
C TYR A 246 -6.96 -1.80 0.68
N ILE A 247 -6.94 -0.47 0.82
CA ILE A 247 -7.98 0.32 1.49
C ILE A 247 -9.32 0.23 0.76
N GLN A 248 -9.29 0.29 -0.58
CA GLN A 248 -10.48 0.10 -1.40
C GLN A 248 -11.09 -1.29 -1.16
N GLY A 249 -10.27 -2.36 -1.24
CA GLY A 249 -10.74 -3.73 -1.01
C GLY A 249 -11.31 -3.94 0.40
N LYS A 250 -10.71 -3.29 1.41
CA LYS A 250 -11.25 -3.26 2.78
C LYS A 250 -12.61 -2.57 2.85
N THR A 251 -12.76 -1.44 2.17
CA THR A 251 -14.01 -0.68 2.13
C THR A 251 -15.12 -1.45 1.44
N GLU A 252 -14.82 -2.08 0.30
CA GLU A 252 -15.74 -2.94 -0.45
C GLU A 252 -16.21 -4.12 0.41
N ALA A 253 -15.29 -4.85 1.04
CA ALA A 253 -15.61 -5.98 1.90
C ALA A 253 -16.47 -5.58 3.13
N ASN A 254 -16.15 -4.45 3.77
CA ASN A 254 -16.94 -3.95 4.89
C ASN A 254 -18.37 -3.55 4.46
N SER A 255 -18.53 -3.01 3.25
CA SER A 255 -19.85 -2.70 2.68
C SER A 255 -20.67 -3.96 2.46
N GLU A 256 -20.07 -5.02 1.88
CA GLU A 256 -20.73 -6.32 1.69
C GLU A 256 -21.19 -6.93 3.03
N ASP A 257 -20.37 -6.86 4.07
CA ASP A 257 -20.72 -7.36 5.40
C ASP A 257 -21.90 -6.60 6.02
N LEU A 258 -21.94 -5.28 5.86
CA LEU A 258 -23.05 -4.44 6.33
C LEU A 258 -24.35 -4.76 5.57
N GLU A 259 -24.29 -4.88 4.24
CA GLU A 259 -25.44 -5.26 3.42
C GLU A 259 -25.97 -6.65 3.79
N ALA A 260 -25.08 -7.61 4.06
CA ALA A 260 -25.45 -8.95 4.49
C ALA A 260 -26.15 -8.95 5.86
N LEU A 261 -25.69 -8.13 6.80
CA LEU A 261 -26.32 -7.95 8.12
C LEU A 261 -27.72 -7.30 8.00
N GLU A 262 -27.88 -6.29 7.14
CA GLU A 262 -29.16 -5.64 6.88
C GLU A 262 -30.16 -6.61 6.20
N ALA A 263 -29.70 -7.38 5.22
CA ALA A 263 -30.48 -8.43 4.58
C ALA A 263 -30.91 -9.52 5.58
N ALA A 264 -30.03 -9.90 6.51
CA ALA A 264 -30.31 -10.88 7.56
C ALA A 264 -31.23 -10.34 8.68
N ALA A 265 -31.28 -9.02 8.91
CA ALA A 265 -32.19 -8.37 9.85
C ALA A 265 -33.62 -8.20 9.30
N THR A 266 -33.77 -8.21 7.98
CA THR A 266 -35.05 -7.98 7.27
C THR A 266 -36.12 -9.10 7.42
N PRO A 267 -35.83 -10.41 7.67
CA PRO A 267 -36.88 -11.42 7.84
C PRO A 267 -37.66 -11.31 9.15
N ALA A 268 -37.15 -10.57 10.16
CA ALA A 268 -37.75 -10.50 11.49
C ALA A 268 -38.93 -9.51 11.58
N ARG A 269 -38.97 -8.47 10.73
CA ARG A 269 -40.03 -7.44 10.78
C ARG A 269 -41.35 -7.86 10.12
N THR A 270 -41.33 -8.84 9.21
CA THR A 270 -42.53 -9.29 8.49
C THR A 270 -43.35 -10.31 9.30
N ARG A 271 -42.74 -11.05 10.24
CA ARG A 271 -43.46 -12.05 11.07
C ARG A 271 -44.24 -11.47 12.26
N LEU A 272 -43.85 -10.31 12.78
CA LEU A 272 -44.56 -9.67 13.91
C LEU A 272 -45.86 -8.95 13.50
N ARG A 273 -46.04 -8.59 12.22
CA ARG A 273 -47.30 -8.02 11.73
C ARG A 273 -48.37 -9.05 11.37
N GLY A 274 -47.98 -10.31 11.11
CA GLY A 274 -48.92 -11.38 10.72
C GLY A 274 -49.64 -12.07 11.89
N VAL A 275 -49.17 -11.90 13.13
CA VAL A 275 -49.72 -12.61 14.31
C VAL A 275 -50.77 -11.77 15.08
N LEU A 276 -50.85 -10.46 14.85
CA LEU A 276 -51.78 -9.56 15.56
C LEU A 276 -53.15 -9.36 14.86
N GLN A 277 -53.48 -10.10 13.79
CA GLN A 277 -54.75 -9.96 13.06
C GLN A 277 -55.73 -11.15 13.19
N ARG A 278 -55.55 -12.04 14.17
CA ARG A 278 -56.56 -13.08 14.46
C ARG A 278 -56.87 -13.18 15.95
N ALA A 279 -57.78 -12.32 16.41
CA ALA A 279 -58.67 -12.65 17.52
C ALA A 279 -60.10 -12.54 16.97
N PRO A 280 -60.88 -13.62 16.91
CA PRO A 280 -62.31 -13.56 16.59
C PRO A 280 -63.10 -13.23 17.85
N ASP A 281 -63.85 -12.13 17.81
CA ASP A 281 -64.96 -11.89 18.74
C ASP A 281 -66.20 -12.62 18.19
N ASP A 282 -66.61 -13.69 18.86
CA ASP A 282 -67.94 -14.30 18.77
C ASP A 282 -68.63 -14.12 20.14
N PRO A 283 -69.94 -13.82 20.13
CA PRO A 283 -70.87 -14.55 20.99
C PRO A 283 -71.88 -15.39 20.21
#